data_AF-A0A5C9CTK3-F1
#
_entry.id   AF-A0A5C9CTK3-F1
#
_cell.length_a   1.000
_cell.length_b   1.000
_cell.length_c   1.000
_cell.angle_alpha   90.00
_cell.angle_beta   90.00
_cell.angle_gamma   90.00
#
_symmetry.space_group_name_H-M   'P 1'
#
loop_
_entity.id
_entity.type
_entity.pdbx_description
1 polymer ?
#
loop_
_entity_poly.entity_id
_entity_poly.type
_entity_poly.pdbx_seq_one_letter_code
_entity_poly.pdbx_strand_id
1 'polypeptide(L)'
;MKTNKPDPYQPCPCGSGKKYKFCCYAQGQQLSSEHPLAQIKKATQFPVSQCAVNVGWQQQGMANVFVIRQLPNGKYMFGVYLVDLMLLGVKDTFFNTNLSAESVQSMMRRTDMPVESIDYEDARNLIFGSIEFARQNHFEPHPDWENSKHIIEPERPFQPKFSFGMDGKPVYYQGIDDEVDEILAKLPKT
;
A
#
# COMPACT_ATOMS: atom_id res chain seq x y z
N MET A 1 2.00 15.26 6.48
CA MET A 1 0.84 14.87 7.33
C MET A 1 0.65 15.86 8.47
N LYS A 2 -0.56 16.37 8.69
CA LYS A 2 -0.87 17.19 9.89
C LYS A 2 -0.94 16.28 11.11
N THR A 3 -0.19 16.58 12.15
CA THR A 3 -0.18 15.85 13.43
C THR A 3 -1.41 16.21 14.27
N ASN A 4 -2.60 15.82 13.81
CA ASN A 4 -3.82 16.09 14.55
C ASN A 4 -4.02 15.04 15.65
N LYS A 5 -3.17 15.08 16.68
CA LYS A 5 -3.28 14.20 17.85
C LYS A 5 -4.44 14.72 18.71
N PRO A 6 -5.53 13.96 18.88
CA PRO A 6 -6.67 14.44 19.66
C PRO A 6 -6.27 14.63 21.12
N ASP A 7 -6.78 15.70 21.76
CA ASP A 7 -6.63 15.90 23.20
C ASP A 7 -7.24 14.69 23.96
N PRO A 8 -6.47 14.00 24.83
CA PRO A 8 -6.93 12.83 25.57
C PRO A 8 -8.23 13.04 26.37
N TYR A 9 -8.50 14.26 26.84
CA TYR A 9 -9.62 14.53 27.74
C TYR A 9 -10.83 15.17 27.06
N GLN A 10 -10.75 15.49 25.78
CA GLN A 10 -11.88 15.93 24.96
C GLN A 10 -12.77 14.73 24.53
N PRO A 11 -14.03 14.99 24.14
CA PRO A 11 -14.89 13.97 23.54
C PRO A 11 -14.21 13.26 22.36
N CYS A 12 -14.38 11.95 22.29
CA CYS A 12 -13.74 11.13 21.26
C CYS A 12 -14.33 11.43 19.87
N PRO A 13 -13.51 11.61 18.82
CA PRO A 13 -13.98 11.96 17.48
C PRO A 13 -14.82 10.86 16.81
N CYS A 14 -14.83 9.63 17.34
CA CYS A 14 -15.70 8.57 16.84
C CYS A 14 -17.18 8.71 17.26
N GLY A 15 -17.53 9.73 18.04
CA GLY A 15 -18.92 9.98 18.46
C GLY A 15 -19.43 9.08 19.57
N SER A 16 -18.57 8.33 20.26
CA SER A 16 -18.97 7.40 21.33
C SER A 16 -19.50 8.05 22.62
N GLY A 17 -19.42 9.38 22.73
CA GLY A 17 -19.73 10.14 23.96
C GLY A 17 -18.68 10.00 25.08
N LYS A 18 -17.68 9.14 24.93
CA LYS A 18 -16.56 8.99 25.89
C LYS A 18 -15.44 9.97 25.59
N LYS A 19 -14.59 10.27 26.57
CA LYS A 19 -13.32 11.01 26.34
C LYS A 19 -12.37 10.16 25.48
N TYR A 20 -11.57 10.79 24.64
CA TYR A 20 -10.66 10.11 23.70
C TYR A 20 -9.75 9.08 24.37
N LYS A 21 -9.15 9.43 25.52
CA LYS A 21 -8.27 8.56 26.34
C LYS A 21 -8.93 7.22 26.69
N PHE A 22 -10.23 7.23 26.98
CA PHE A 22 -11.00 6.06 27.42
C PHE A 22 -11.80 5.41 26.28
N CYS A 23 -11.51 5.79 25.03
CA CYS A 23 -12.18 5.26 23.83
C CYS A 23 -11.15 4.87 22.76
N CYS A 24 -11.09 5.57 21.63
CA CYS A 24 -10.23 5.22 20.51
C CYS A 24 -8.74 5.14 20.89
N TYR A 25 -8.26 5.95 21.84
CA TYR A 25 -6.89 5.82 22.31
C TYR A 25 -6.64 4.46 22.98
N ALA A 26 -7.50 4.04 23.91
CA ALA A 26 -7.38 2.74 24.59
C ALA A 26 -7.52 1.56 23.61
N GLN A 27 -8.48 1.63 22.69
CA GLN A 27 -8.64 0.65 21.61
C GLN A 27 -7.38 0.53 20.75
N GLY A 28 -6.79 1.66 20.37
CA GLY A 28 -5.55 1.68 19.61
C GLY A 28 -4.35 1.18 20.41
N GLN A 29 -4.28 1.41 21.74
CA GLN A 29 -3.25 0.81 22.59
C GLN A 29 -3.35 -0.72 22.61
N GLN A 30 -4.57 -1.26 22.78
CA GLN A 30 -4.80 -2.69 22.71
C GLN A 30 -4.40 -3.26 21.34
N LEU A 31 -4.83 -2.62 20.25
CA LEU A 31 -4.43 -3.02 18.90
C LEU A 31 -2.90 -3.02 18.73
N SER A 32 -2.21 -1.97 19.19
CA SER A 32 -0.75 -1.86 19.10
C SER A 32 0.01 -2.90 19.92
N SER A 33 -0.66 -3.58 20.87
CA SER A 33 -0.07 -4.71 21.62
C SER A 33 -0.20 -6.06 20.90
N GLU A 34 -1.01 -6.13 19.84
CA GLU A 34 -1.16 -7.36 19.05
C GLU A 34 0.02 -7.55 18.08
N HIS A 35 0.20 -8.78 17.61
CA HIS A 35 1.18 -9.08 16.54
C HIS A 35 0.86 -8.26 15.26
N PRO A 36 1.86 -7.75 14.52
CA PRO A 36 1.61 -6.92 13.32
C PRO A 36 0.67 -7.55 12.29
N LEU A 37 0.75 -8.86 12.07
CA LEU A 37 -0.16 -9.59 11.18
C LEU A 37 -1.62 -9.62 11.67
N ALA A 38 -1.85 -9.60 12.98
CA ALA A 38 -3.21 -9.48 13.52
C ALA A 38 -3.75 -8.05 13.33
N GLN A 39 -2.88 -7.05 13.48
CA GLN A 39 -3.24 -5.64 13.24
C GLN A 39 -3.61 -5.40 11.78
N ILE A 40 -2.81 -5.92 10.83
CA ILE A 40 -3.02 -5.64 9.40
C ILE A 40 -4.30 -6.23 8.85
N LYS A 41 -4.75 -7.38 9.38
CA LYS A 41 -6.05 -7.99 9.03
C LYS A 41 -7.25 -7.10 9.38
N LYS A 42 -7.08 -6.13 10.27
CA LYS A 42 -8.10 -5.15 10.66
C LYS A 42 -7.99 -3.82 9.91
N ALA A 43 -7.02 -3.68 8.99
CA ALA A 43 -6.68 -2.41 8.37
C ALA A 43 -7.88 -1.69 7.72
N THR A 44 -8.78 -2.44 7.09
CA THR A 44 -9.98 -1.89 6.41
C THR A 44 -10.98 -1.21 7.35
N GLN A 45 -10.88 -1.43 8.66
CA GLN A 45 -11.69 -0.75 9.68
C GLN A 45 -11.24 0.69 9.92
N PHE A 46 -10.05 1.07 9.42
CA PHE A 46 -9.42 2.35 9.69
C PHE A 46 -9.44 3.24 8.44
N PRO A 47 -9.67 4.55 8.56
CA PRO A 47 -9.73 5.44 7.41
C PRO A 47 -8.37 5.54 6.71
N VAL A 48 -8.39 5.63 5.38
CA VAL A 48 -7.22 6.01 4.59
C VAL A 48 -6.88 7.47 4.92
N SER A 49 -5.65 7.70 5.37
CA SER A 49 -5.15 9.02 5.72
C SER A 49 -4.49 9.71 4.53
N GLN A 50 -3.73 8.98 3.73
CA GLN A 50 -2.98 9.50 2.59
C GLN A 50 -2.54 8.33 1.70
N CYS A 51 -2.46 8.58 0.39
CA CYS A 51 -1.73 7.76 -0.55
C CYS A 51 -0.66 8.60 -1.26
N ALA A 52 0.40 7.95 -1.73
CA ALA A 52 1.45 8.60 -2.51
C ALA A 52 2.06 7.61 -3.52
N VAL A 53 2.72 8.14 -4.54
CA VAL A 53 3.44 7.36 -5.57
C VAL A 53 4.72 8.09 -5.97
N ASN A 54 5.77 7.40 -6.42
CA ASN A 54 6.96 8.07 -6.94
C ASN A 54 6.64 8.90 -8.19
N VAL A 55 7.26 10.07 -8.32
CA VAL A 55 7.13 10.91 -9.51
C VAL A 55 7.68 10.18 -10.74
N GLY A 56 6.99 10.32 -11.88
CA GLY A 56 7.42 9.75 -13.16
C GLY A 56 7.08 8.27 -13.35
N TRP A 57 6.28 7.69 -12.44
CA TRP A 57 5.92 6.27 -12.44
C TRP A 57 5.32 5.79 -13.77
N GLN A 58 4.55 6.64 -14.46
CA GLN A 58 3.93 6.32 -15.75
C GLN A 58 4.97 6.12 -16.86
N GLN A 59 5.95 7.02 -16.94
CA GLN A 59 6.97 7.00 -17.98
C GLN A 59 8.03 5.94 -17.70
N GLN A 60 8.29 5.66 -16.42
CA GLN A 60 9.27 4.66 -15.99
C GLN A 60 8.73 3.22 -16.06
N GLY A 61 7.41 3.04 -16.12
CA GLY A 61 6.78 1.71 -16.04
C GLY A 61 6.93 1.03 -14.68
N MET A 62 7.28 1.79 -13.64
CA MET A 62 7.53 1.30 -12.29
C MET A 62 6.98 2.28 -11.25
N ALA A 63 6.16 1.79 -10.32
CA ALA A 63 5.49 2.59 -9.31
C ALA A 63 5.71 2.06 -7.89
N ASN A 64 6.27 2.89 -7.02
CA ASN A 64 6.30 2.70 -5.57
C ASN A 64 5.06 3.37 -4.96
N VAL A 65 4.03 2.58 -4.67
CA VAL A 65 2.75 3.05 -4.15
C VAL A 65 2.72 2.93 -2.64
N PHE A 66 2.38 4.03 -1.96
CA PHE A 66 2.21 4.11 -0.52
C PHE A 66 0.73 4.23 -0.18
N VAL A 67 0.24 3.38 0.73
CA VAL A 67 -1.11 3.49 1.28
C VAL A 67 -1.03 3.55 2.80
N ILE A 68 -1.52 4.65 3.37
CA ILE A 68 -1.42 4.92 4.80
C ILE A 68 -2.81 5.02 5.42
N ARG A 69 -3.06 4.26 6.50
CA ARG A 69 -4.30 4.32 7.28
C ARG A 69 -4.03 4.81 8.70
N GLN A 70 -4.98 5.56 9.27
CA GLN A 70 -4.85 6.12 10.61
C GLN A 70 -5.54 5.23 11.66
N LEU A 71 -4.76 4.79 12.64
CA LEU A 71 -5.23 3.97 13.76
C LEU A 71 -6.00 4.80 14.79
N PRO A 72 -6.86 4.18 15.62
CA PRO A 72 -7.68 4.90 16.61
C PRO A 72 -6.87 5.70 17.64
N ASN A 73 -5.65 5.29 17.96
CA ASN A 73 -4.73 6.01 18.87
C ASN A 73 -3.96 7.17 18.18
N GLY A 74 -4.29 7.49 16.93
CA GLY A 74 -3.64 8.54 16.14
C GLY A 74 -2.29 8.13 15.55
N LYS A 75 -1.88 6.87 15.71
CA LYS A 75 -0.74 6.26 15.00
C LYS A 75 -1.16 5.83 13.59
N TYR A 76 -0.20 5.33 12.82
CA TYR A 76 -0.43 4.93 11.44
C TYR A 76 0.01 3.50 11.19
N MET A 77 -0.65 2.87 10.22
CA MET A 77 -0.13 1.72 9.50
C MET A 77 0.06 2.11 8.04
N PHE A 78 1.06 1.52 7.39
CA PHE A 78 1.34 1.78 6.00
C PHE A 78 1.66 0.50 5.26
N GLY A 79 1.34 0.49 3.96
CA GLY A 79 1.81 -0.50 3.00
C GLY A 79 2.58 0.18 1.88
N VAL A 80 3.62 -0.48 1.40
CA VAL A 80 4.37 -0.10 0.20
C VAL A 80 4.24 -1.22 -0.81
N TYR A 81 4.06 -0.86 -2.07
CA TYR A 81 3.96 -1.78 -3.19
C TYR A 81 4.88 -1.29 -4.29
N LEU A 82 5.90 -2.08 -4.63
CA LEU A 82 6.69 -1.90 -5.84
C LEU A 82 5.93 -2.58 -6.99
N VAL A 83 5.43 -1.78 -7.91
CA VAL A 83 4.53 -2.20 -8.97
C VAL A 83 5.20 -2.02 -10.32
N ASP A 84 5.42 -3.12 -11.01
CA ASP A 84 5.81 -3.18 -12.41
C ASP A 84 4.58 -3.08 -13.30
N LEU A 85 4.55 -2.03 -14.11
CA LEU A 85 3.42 -1.72 -14.99
C LEU A 85 3.55 -2.40 -16.35
N MET A 86 4.69 -3.03 -16.63
CA MET A 86 5.07 -3.54 -17.94
C MET A 86 4.83 -5.04 -18.07
N LEU A 87 4.92 -5.81 -16.98
CA LEU A 87 4.65 -7.25 -16.98
C LEU A 87 4.35 -7.83 -15.59
N LEU A 88 5.21 -7.57 -14.60
CA LEU A 88 5.30 -8.44 -13.42
C LEU A 88 4.26 -8.15 -12.33
N GLY A 89 3.57 -7.00 -12.40
CA GLY A 89 2.63 -6.60 -11.36
C GLY A 89 3.34 -6.20 -10.07
N VAL A 90 2.83 -6.60 -8.90
CA VAL A 90 3.48 -6.30 -7.62
C VAL A 90 4.72 -7.18 -7.43
N LYS A 91 5.92 -6.58 -7.57
CA LYS A 91 7.22 -7.25 -7.45
C LYS A 91 7.72 -7.38 -6.02
N ASP A 92 7.39 -6.41 -5.19
CA ASP A 92 7.73 -6.42 -3.77
C ASP A 92 6.69 -5.62 -2.99
N THR A 93 6.49 -5.98 -1.72
CA THR A 93 5.59 -5.29 -0.84
C THR A 93 5.91 -5.57 0.62
N PHE A 94 5.75 -4.55 1.45
CA PHE A 94 5.86 -4.70 2.89
C PHE A 94 4.90 -3.75 3.60
N PHE A 95 4.70 -3.98 4.89
CA PHE A 95 3.86 -3.15 5.72
C PHE A 95 4.51 -2.89 7.08
N ASN A 96 4.06 -1.84 7.74
CA ASN A 96 4.37 -1.63 9.15
C ASN A 96 3.19 -0.97 9.87
N THR A 97 3.19 -1.07 11.19
CA THR A 97 2.08 -0.60 12.04
C THR A 97 2.61 0.21 13.22
N ASN A 98 1.70 0.88 13.94
CA ASN A 98 2.01 1.66 15.14
C ASN A 98 3.04 2.80 14.93
N LEU A 99 3.05 3.41 13.75
CA LEU A 99 4.00 4.46 13.40
C LEU A 99 3.56 5.84 13.88
N SER A 100 4.53 6.68 14.23
CA SER A 100 4.28 8.12 14.36
C SER A 100 4.16 8.76 12.97
N ALA A 101 3.55 9.95 12.90
CA ALA A 101 3.54 10.73 11.66
C ALA A 101 4.96 11.02 11.15
N GLU A 102 5.90 11.30 12.06
CA GLU A 102 7.30 11.54 11.70
C GLU A 102 7.96 10.30 11.11
N SER A 103 7.71 9.10 11.66
CA SER A 103 8.24 7.85 11.12
C SER A 103 7.71 7.59 9.71
N VAL A 104 6.41 7.80 9.46
CA VAL A 104 5.83 7.68 8.11
C VAL A 104 6.50 8.67 7.15
N GLN A 105 6.62 9.93 7.55
CA GLN A 105 7.22 10.97 6.72
C GLN A 105 8.72 10.74 6.47
N SER A 106 9.45 10.20 7.45
CA SER A 106 10.85 9.81 7.30
C SER A 106 10.99 8.67 6.29
N MET A 107 10.12 7.65 6.34
CA MET A 107 10.14 6.55 5.38
C MET A 107 9.85 7.03 3.95
N MET A 108 8.85 7.89 3.77
CA MET A 108 8.54 8.47 2.45
C MET A 108 9.65 9.38 1.90
N ARG A 109 10.51 9.95 2.76
CA ARG A 109 11.68 10.75 2.32
C ARG A 109 12.93 9.93 2.06
N ARG A 110 12.98 8.69 2.57
CA ARG A 110 14.13 7.79 2.40
C ARG A 110 14.06 6.99 1.11
N THR A 111 13.02 7.17 0.31
CA THR A 111 12.93 6.63 -1.05
C THR A 111 13.91 7.38 -1.94
N ASP A 112 14.57 6.68 -2.87
CA ASP A 112 15.51 7.31 -3.81
C ASP A 112 14.81 8.28 -4.78
N MET A 113 13.49 8.14 -4.91
CA MET A 113 12.65 8.96 -5.78
C MET A 113 11.71 9.85 -4.96
N PRO A 114 11.52 11.13 -5.32
CA PRO A 114 10.47 11.97 -4.78
C PRO A 114 9.09 11.33 -4.98
N VAL A 115 8.18 11.56 -4.04
CA VAL A 115 6.80 11.07 -4.11
C VAL A 115 5.80 12.22 -4.24
N GLU A 116 4.71 11.95 -4.95
CA GLU A 116 3.56 12.83 -5.10
C GLU A 116 2.28 12.19 -4.54
N SER A 117 1.26 12.99 -4.28
CA SER A 117 -0.03 12.48 -3.80
C SER A 117 -0.78 11.77 -4.92
N ILE A 118 -1.46 10.67 -4.59
CA ILE A 118 -2.38 9.97 -5.48
C ILE A 118 -3.69 9.69 -4.71
N ASP A 119 -4.81 9.66 -5.41
CA ASP A 119 -6.08 9.28 -4.80
C ASP A 119 -6.10 7.79 -4.44
N TYR A 120 -6.86 7.43 -3.40
CA TYR A 120 -6.91 6.04 -2.93
C TYR A 120 -7.41 5.07 -4.02
N GLU A 121 -8.43 5.46 -4.79
CA GLU A 121 -8.96 4.63 -5.87
C GLU A 121 -7.95 4.44 -7.01
N ASP A 122 -7.16 5.48 -7.33
CA ASP A 122 -6.10 5.40 -8.32
C ASP A 122 -4.93 4.54 -7.83
N ALA A 123 -4.55 4.64 -6.56
CA ALA A 123 -3.56 3.75 -5.95
C ALA A 123 -4.00 2.28 -6.03
N ARG A 124 -5.27 2.00 -5.70
CA ARG A 124 -5.85 0.66 -5.84
C ARG A 124 -5.84 0.19 -7.29
N ASN A 125 -6.24 1.06 -8.22
CA ASN A 125 -6.23 0.74 -9.64
C ASN A 125 -4.85 0.31 -10.11
N LEU A 126 -3.83 1.07 -9.75
CA LEU A 126 -2.46 0.81 -10.14
C LEU A 126 -2.00 -0.55 -9.62
N ILE A 127 -2.28 -0.85 -8.35
CA ILE A 127 -1.91 -2.12 -7.72
C ILE A 127 -2.70 -3.30 -8.31
N PHE A 128 -4.03 -3.28 -8.23
CA PHE A 128 -4.85 -4.42 -8.66
C PHE A 128 -4.86 -4.60 -10.18
N GLY A 129 -4.88 -3.52 -10.96
CA GLY A 129 -4.80 -3.57 -12.41
C GLY A 129 -3.48 -4.18 -12.90
N SER A 130 -2.36 -3.85 -12.25
CA SER A 130 -1.07 -4.48 -12.57
C SER A 130 -1.06 -5.98 -12.25
N ILE A 131 -1.71 -6.39 -11.15
CA ILE A 131 -1.84 -7.80 -10.77
C ILE A 131 -2.71 -8.55 -11.77
N GLU A 132 -3.83 -7.98 -12.19
CA GLU A 132 -4.69 -8.58 -13.23
C GLU A 132 -3.93 -8.74 -14.54
N PHE A 133 -3.17 -7.73 -14.96
CA PHE A 133 -2.33 -7.80 -16.16
C PHE A 133 -1.22 -8.85 -16.04
N ALA A 134 -0.52 -8.91 -14.90
CA ALA A 134 0.51 -9.91 -14.63
C ALA A 134 -0.05 -11.33 -14.69
N ARG A 135 -1.23 -11.56 -14.09
CA ARG A 135 -1.91 -12.87 -14.09
C ARG A 135 -2.32 -13.34 -15.47
N GLN A 136 -2.78 -12.42 -16.32
CA GLN A 136 -3.05 -12.72 -17.74
C GLN A 136 -1.80 -13.22 -18.48
N ASN A 137 -0.61 -12.86 -17.98
CA ASN A 137 0.69 -13.27 -18.49
C ASN A 137 1.40 -14.31 -17.59
N HIS A 138 0.66 -15.02 -16.73
CA HIS A 138 1.15 -16.11 -15.87
C HIS A 138 2.13 -15.72 -14.75
N PHE A 139 2.07 -14.46 -14.32
CA PHE A 139 2.78 -13.96 -13.13
C PHE A 139 1.81 -13.73 -11.97
N GLU A 140 2.26 -14.09 -10.77
CA GLU A 140 1.56 -13.81 -9.52
C GLU A 140 2.32 -12.71 -8.76
N PRO A 141 1.64 -11.90 -7.93
CA PRO A 141 2.32 -10.91 -7.11
C PRO A 141 3.28 -11.57 -6.11
N HIS A 142 4.25 -10.79 -5.64
CA HIS A 142 5.20 -11.22 -4.61
C HIS A 142 4.49 -11.89 -3.42
N PRO A 143 5.01 -12.99 -2.83
CA PRO A 143 4.33 -13.73 -1.76
C PRO A 143 3.89 -12.88 -0.55
N ASP A 144 4.65 -11.83 -0.20
CA ASP A 144 4.30 -10.91 0.89
C ASP A 144 3.01 -10.12 0.64
N TRP A 145 2.52 -10.09 -0.60
CA TRP A 145 1.20 -9.62 -0.98
C TRP A 145 0.10 -10.21 -0.12
N GLU A 146 0.19 -11.49 0.24
CA GLU A 146 -0.82 -12.17 1.05
C GLU A 146 -1.03 -11.48 2.40
N ASN A 147 0.01 -10.81 2.93
CA ASN A 147 -0.06 -10.04 4.16
C ASN A 147 -0.43 -8.58 3.91
N SER A 148 0.22 -7.93 2.94
CA SER A 148 0.06 -6.47 2.73
C SER A 148 -1.28 -6.10 2.09
N LYS A 149 -1.88 -6.98 1.28
CA LYS A 149 -3.16 -6.75 0.57
C LYS A 149 -4.29 -6.28 1.47
N HIS A 150 -4.29 -6.68 2.75
CA HIS A 150 -5.33 -6.30 3.71
C HIS A 150 -5.44 -4.78 3.92
N ILE A 151 -4.39 -4.01 3.62
CA ILE A 151 -4.39 -2.54 3.70
C ILE A 151 -5.26 -1.90 2.61
N ILE A 152 -5.47 -2.60 1.50
CA ILE A 152 -6.08 -2.05 0.28
C ILE A 152 -7.39 -2.75 -0.09
N GLU A 153 -8.14 -3.22 0.91
CA GLU A 153 -9.47 -3.86 0.80
C GLU A 153 -9.56 -4.79 -0.42
N PRO A 154 -8.85 -5.93 -0.41
CA PRO A 154 -8.63 -6.75 -1.59
C PRO A 154 -9.90 -7.37 -2.16
N GLU A 155 -10.93 -7.51 -1.32
CA GLU A 155 -12.24 -8.05 -1.70
C GLU A 155 -13.16 -7.00 -2.34
N ARG A 156 -12.81 -5.70 -2.28
CA ARG A 156 -13.63 -4.64 -2.87
C ARG A 156 -13.26 -4.49 -4.36
N PRO A 157 -14.23 -4.53 -5.28
CA PRO A 157 -13.97 -4.24 -6.69
C PRO A 157 -13.30 -2.87 -6.86
N PHE A 158 -12.47 -2.75 -7.89
CA PHE A 158 -11.89 -1.49 -8.32
C PHE A 158 -12.38 -1.17 -9.74
N GLN A 159 -12.34 0.10 -10.14
CA GLN A 159 -12.70 0.51 -11.49
C GLN A 159 -11.42 0.64 -12.31
N PRO A 160 -11.21 -0.12 -13.40
CA PRO A 160 -10.05 0.02 -14.29
C PRO A 160 -9.93 1.45 -14.88
N LYS A 161 -8.70 1.94 -15.04
CA LYS A 161 -8.38 3.34 -15.34
C LYS A 161 -7.03 3.45 -16.05
N PHE A 162 -6.01 2.79 -15.53
CA PHE A 162 -4.68 2.76 -16.14
C PHE A 162 -4.53 1.57 -17.09
N SER A 163 -3.64 1.73 -18.07
CA SER A 163 -3.21 0.68 -18.98
C SER A 163 -1.85 0.14 -18.56
N PHE A 164 -1.61 -1.13 -18.86
CA PHE A 164 -0.40 -1.86 -18.49
C PHE A 164 0.25 -2.49 -19.73
N GLY A 165 1.55 -2.73 -19.68
CA GLY A 165 2.36 -3.13 -20.82
C GLY A 165 2.67 -1.97 -21.78
N MET A 166 3.43 -2.28 -22.83
CA MET A 166 3.69 -1.37 -23.94
C MET A 166 2.67 -1.67 -25.04
N ASP A 167 1.75 -0.72 -25.28
CA ASP A 167 0.60 -0.91 -26.18
C ASP A 167 -0.26 -2.15 -25.81
N GLY A 168 -0.40 -2.41 -24.51
CA GLY A 168 -1.13 -3.57 -23.98
C GLY A 168 -0.37 -4.90 -24.07
N LYS A 169 0.88 -4.89 -24.54
CA LYS A 169 1.73 -6.09 -24.64
C LYS A 169 2.70 -6.17 -23.46
N PRO A 170 2.93 -7.36 -22.90
CA PRO A 170 3.89 -7.55 -21.82
C PRO A 170 5.31 -7.22 -22.31
N VAL A 171 6.05 -6.43 -21.53
CA VAL A 171 7.46 -6.16 -21.75
C VAL A 171 8.21 -6.39 -20.46
N TYR A 172 9.26 -7.21 -20.51
CA TYR A 172 10.10 -7.46 -19.35
C TYR A 172 11.32 -6.52 -19.38
N TYR A 173 11.45 -5.71 -18.33
CA TYR A 173 12.68 -4.97 -18.02
C TYR A 173 13.30 -5.58 -16.77
N GLN A 174 14.53 -6.09 -16.90
CA GLN A 174 15.24 -6.73 -15.80
C GLN A 174 15.47 -5.75 -14.65
N GLY A 175 14.92 -6.08 -13.49
CA GLY A 175 15.20 -5.44 -12.21
C GLY A 175 16.43 -6.04 -11.52
N ILE A 176 16.93 -5.34 -10.50
CA ILE A 176 18.12 -5.74 -9.73
C ILE A 176 17.87 -7.03 -8.95
N ASP A 177 16.68 -7.17 -8.38
CA ASP A 177 16.31 -8.29 -7.49
C ASP A 177 15.46 -9.36 -8.20
N ASP A 178 15.48 -9.38 -9.54
CA ASP A 178 14.68 -10.32 -10.32
C ASP A 178 15.32 -11.70 -10.41
N GLU A 179 14.53 -12.74 -10.17
CA GLU A 179 14.88 -14.13 -10.49
C GLU A 179 14.75 -14.36 -12.00
N VAL A 180 15.72 -13.82 -12.75
CA VAL A 180 15.70 -13.69 -14.22
C VAL A 180 15.37 -15.01 -14.92
N ASP A 181 16.02 -16.10 -14.52
CA ASP A 181 15.83 -17.41 -15.17
C ASP A 181 14.40 -17.93 -15.00
N GLU A 182 13.78 -17.71 -13.84
CA GLU A 182 12.39 -18.10 -13.58
C GLU A 182 11.41 -17.26 -14.39
N ILE A 183 11.69 -15.96 -14.54
CA ILE A 183 10.86 -15.04 -15.33
C ILE A 183 10.94 -15.41 -16.82
N LEU A 184 12.16 -15.57 -17.35
CA LEU A 184 12.36 -15.91 -18.76
C LEU A 184 11.77 -17.27 -19.13
N ALA A 185 11.74 -18.24 -18.19
CA ALA A 185 11.11 -19.54 -18.41
C ALA A 185 9.58 -19.47 -18.63
N LYS A 186 8.92 -18.42 -18.13
CA LYS A 186 7.47 -18.19 -18.29
C LYS A 186 7.13 -17.39 -19.56
N LEU A 187 8.12 -16.70 -20.15
CA LEU A 187 7.89 -15.92 -21.36
C LEU A 187 7.76 -16.84 -22.59
N PRO A 188 6.93 -16.46 -23.58
CA PRO A 188 6.89 -17.16 -24.85
C PRO A 188 8.28 -17.21 -25.47
N LYS A 189 8.72 -18.40 -25.87
CA LYS A 189 9.98 -18.53 -26.63
C LYS A 189 9.76 -17.96 -28.02
N THR A 190 10.57 -16.99 -28.40
CA THR A 190 10.68 -16.48 -29.78
C THR A 190 11.28 -17.51 -30.72
#